data_AF-A0A4P6JPL7-F1
#
_entry.id   AF-A0A4P6JPL7-F1
#
_cell.length_a   1.000
_cell.length_b   1.000
_cell.length_c   1.000
_cell.angle_alpha   90.00
_cell.angle_beta   90.00
_cell.angle_gamma   90.00
#
_symmetry.space_group_name_H-M   'P 1'
#
loop_
_entity.id
_entity.type
_entity.pdbx_description
1 polymer ?
#
loop_
_entity_poly.entity_id
_entity_poly.type
_entity_poly.pdbx_seq_one_letter_code
_entity_poly.pdbx_strand_id
1 'polypeptide(L)'
;MGKQVVTTMSTKCTCLGIIEVTRRQFQEAGTTCVECPACGARRTLKSPKDLPHFPSHPRRLTPPPKRERHWVEQEEIWKVSEGRGWRQSVLT
;
A
#
# COMPACT_ATOMS: atom_id res chain seq x y z
N MET A 1 25.22 20.17 14.02
CA MET A 1 25.00 18.72 13.82
C MET A 1 23.76 18.29 14.59
N GLY A 2 22.60 18.23 13.91
CA GLY A 2 21.34 17.82 14.53
C GLY A 2 21.34 16.31 14.75
N LYS A 3 21.16 15.89 15.99
CA LYS A 3 21.11 14.48 16.41
C LYS A 3 19.89 13.84 15.76
N GLN A 4 20.14 13.01 14.75
CA GLN A 4 19.11 12.17 14.16
C GLN A 4 18.70 11.18 15.23
N VAL A 5 17.52 11.38 15.81
CA VAL A 5 16.89 10.44 16.72
C VAL A 5 16.71 9.16 15.93
N VAL A 6 17.61 8.21 16.11
CA VAL A 6 17.40 6.82 15.71
C VAL A 6 16.35 6.28 16.67
N THR A 7 15.10 6.61 16.38
CA THR A 7 13.97 5.86 16.89
C THR A 7 14.18 4.47 16.34
N THR A 8 14.38 3.49 17.22
CA THR A 8 14.34 2.06 16.88
C THR A 8 12.95 1.78 16.31
N MET A 9 12.77 2.08 15.03
CA MET A 9 11.54 1.83 14.30
C MET A 9 11.38 0.32 14.32
N SER A 10 10.35 -0.17 15.01
CA SER A 10 9.91 -1.55 14.85
C SER A 10 9.90 -1.86 13.36
N THR A 11 10.76 -2.80 12.97
CA THR A 11 11.02 -3.08 11.56
C THR A 11 9.81 -3.71 10.89
N LYS A 12 8.88 -4.30 11.66
CA LYS A 12 7.65 -4.93 11.17
C LYS A 12 6.45 -4.00 11.28
N CYS A 13 5.67 -3.93 10.21
CA CYS A 13 4.36 -3.30 10.22
C CYS A 13 3.33 -4.27 10.83
N THR A 14 2.52 -3.78 11.77
CA THR A 14 1.45 -4.55 12.45
C THR A 14 0.10 -4.40 11.77
N CYS A 15 0.06 -3.99 10.50
CA CYS A 15 -1.19 -3.93 9.74
C CYS A 15 -1.76 -5.35 9.59
N LEU A 16 -2.92 -5.58 10.21
CA LEU A 16 -3.69 -6.82 10.10
C LEU A 16 -4.87 -6.67 9.13
N GLY A 17 -4.87 -5.62 8.31
CA GLY A 17 -5.98 -5.24 7.44
C GLY A 17 -6.35 -6.32 6.43
N ILE A 18 -7.65 -6.52 6.25
CA ILE A 18 -8.23 -7.28 5.15
C ILE A 18 -8.20 -6.38 3.93
N ILE A 19 -7.77 -6.92 2.80
CA ILE A 19 -7.85 -6.23 1.52
C ILE A 19 -9.21 -6.60 0.94
N GLU A 20 -10.17 -5.69 1.01
CA GLU A 20 -11.53 -5.88 0.48
C GLU A 20 -11.56 -5.71 -1.06
N VAL A 21 -10.59 -6.35 -1.72
CA VAL A 21 -10.47 -6.45 -3.17
C VAL A 21 -10.62 -7.91 -3.53
N THR A 22 -11.64 -8.21 -4.32
CA THR A 22 -11.89 -9.56 -4.82
C THR A 22 -10.84 -9.96 -5.87
N ARG A 23 -10.67 -11.27 -6.06
CA ARG A 23 -9.80 -11.80 -7.12
C ARG A 23 -10.18 -11.25 -8.50
N ARG A 24 -11.47 -11.08 -8.78
CA ARG A 24 -11.98 -10.54 -10.05
C ARG A 24 -11.52 -9.10 -10.25
N GLN A 25 -11.65 -8.25 -9.23
CA GLN A 25 -11.19 -6.86 -9.29
C GLN A 25 -9.68 -6.78 -9.55
N PHE A 26 -8.86 -7.64 -8.93
CA PHE A 26 -7.42 -7.71 -9.23
C PHE A 26 -7.14 -8.06 -10.71
N GLN A 27 -7.91 -8.99 -11.29
CA GLN A 27 -7.80 -9.36 -12.69
C GLN A 27 -8.22 -8.23 -13.63
N GLU A 28 -9.36 -7.57 -13.35
CA GLU A 28 -9.88 -6.44 -14.11
C GLU A 28 -8.91 -5.23 -14.05
N ALA A 29 -8.27 -4.99 -12.90
CA ALA A 29 -7.28 -3.92 -12.74
C ALA A 29 -5.90 -4.23 -13.37
N GLY A 30 -5.60 -5.51 -13.61
CA GLY A 30 -4.33 -5.98 -14.16
C GLY A 30 -3.14 -5.84 -13.20
N THR A 31 -3.38 -5.65 -11.90
CA THR A 31 -2.32 -5.54 -10.87
C THR A 31 -2.76 -6.22 -9.59
N THR A 32 -1.85 -6.94 -8.93
CA THR A 32 -2.02 -7.48 -7.57
C THR A 32 -1.16 -6.75 -6.54
N CYS A 33 -0.61 -5.58 -6.93
CA CYS A 33 0.16 -4.72 -6.03
C CYS A 33 -0.80 -3.93 -5.14
N VAL A 34 -0.60 -4.00 -3.83
CA VAL A 34 -1.40 -3.32 -2.81
C VAL A 34 -0.50 -2.45 -1.94
N GLU A 35 -0.97 -1.26 -1.57
CA GLU A 35 -0.29 -0.34 -0.65
C GLU A 35 -0.90 -0.45 0.75
N CYS A 36 -0.05 -0.68 1.75
CA CYS A 36 -0.48 -0.81 3.13
C CYS A 36 -0.98 0.55 3.65
N PRO A 37 -2.22 0.66 4.15
CA PRO A 37 -2.75 1.93 4.68
C PRO A 37 -1.99 2.40 5.93
N ALA A 38 -1.44 1.47 6.71
CA ALA A 38 -0.76 1.81 7.97
C ALA A 38 0.66 2.38 7.77
N CYS A 39 1.37 2.02 6.71
CA CYS A 39 2.75 2.48 6.50
C CYS A 39 3.12 2.85 5.06
N GLY A 40 2.20 2.71 4.11
CA GLY A 40 2.42 2.98 2.70
C GLY A 40 3.37 2.00 2.00
N ALA A 41 3.65 0.83 2.60
CA ALA A 41 4.48 -0.20 1.97
C ALA A 41 3.70 -0.92 0.87
N ARG A 42 4.31 -1.07 -0.30
CA ARG A 42 3.71 -1.82 -1.42
C ARG A 42 4.09 -3.30 -1.39
N ARG A 43 3.11 -4.17 -1.64
CA ARG A 43 3.28 -5.62 -1.68
C ARG A 43 2.50 -6.22 -2.83
N THR A 44 3.14 -7.11 -3.56
CA THR A 44 2.51 -7.88 -4.62
C THR A 44 1.95 -9.17 -4.05
N LEU A 45 0.65 -9.39 -4.19
CA LEU A 45 0.01 -10.65 -3.82
C LEU A 45 0.29 -11.68 -4.91
N LYS A 46 0.99 -12.76 -4.57
CA LYS A 46 1.34 -13.84 -5.51
C LYS A 46 0.13 -14.69 -5.92
N SER A 47 -0.89 -14.75 -5.07
CA SER A 47 -2.11 -15.54 -5.28
C SER A 47 -3.24 -14.95 -4.44
N PRO A 48 -3.92 -13.88 -4.89
CA PRO A 48 -5.04 -13.31 -4.15
C PRO A 48 -6.17 -14.36 -4.05
N LYS A 49 -6.51 -14.73 -2.81
CA LYS A 49 -7.72 -15.49 -2.48
C LYS A 49 -8.95 -14.57 -2.56
N ASP A 50 -10.14 -15.11 -2.33
CA ASP A 50 -11.29 -14.27 -2.00
C ASP A 50 -10.98 -13.55 -0.67
N LEU A 51 -10.85 -12.23 -0.71
CA LEU A 51 -10.47 -11.35 0.41
C LEU A 51 -9.06 -11.64 0.98
N PRO A 52 -7.98 -11.26 0.25
CA PRO A 52 -6.64 -11.50 0.74
C PRO A 52 -6.32 -10.62 1.97
N HIS A 53 -5.52 -11.17 2.89
CA HIS A 53 -4.95 -10.39 3.98
C HIS A 53 -3.66 -9.69 3.54
N PHE A 54 -3.34 -8.57 4.20
CA PHE A 54 -2.01 -8.01 4.07
C PHE A 54 -0.94 -8.99 4.57
N PRO A 55 0.06 -9.36 3.76
CA PRO A 55 1.17 -10.16 4.26
C PRO A 55 1.97 -9.34 5.28
N SER A 56 2.49 -10.00 6.31
CA SER A 56 3.42 -9.36 7.24
C SER A 56 4.61 -8.79 6.46
N HIS A 57 4.94 -7.54 6.72
CA HIS A 57 5.96 -6.84 5.95
C HIS A 57 6.74 -5.85 6.79
N PRO A 58 7.99 -5.53 6.39
CA PRO A 58 8.71 -4.48 7.04
C PRO A 58 8.05 -3.12 6.78
N ARG A 59 8.09 -2.23 7.78
CA ARG A 59 7.61 -0.86 7.63
C ARG A 59 8.35 -0.19 6.48
N ARG A 60 7.63 0.63 5.69
CA ARG A 60 8.24 1.36 4.58
C ARG A 60 9.27 2.36 5.11
N LEU A 61 10.50 2.27 4.57
CA LEU A 61 11.60 3.19 4.89
C LEU A 61 11.86 4.23 3.79
N THR A 62 11.46 3.94 2.55
CA THR A 62 11.74 4.80 1.38
C THR A 62 10.48 5.10 0.59
N PRO A 63 10.38 6.25 -0.11
CA PRO A 63 9.28 6.55 -1.03
C PRO A 63 9.10 5.47 -2.10
N PRO A 64 7.87 5.03 -2.41
CA PRO A 64 7.68 4.02 -3.41
C PRO A 64 8.04 4.61 -4.77
N PRO A 65 8.52 3.78 -5.70
CA PRO A 65 8.73 4.21 -7.08
C PRO A 65 7.42 4.76 -7.64
N LYS A 66 7.51 5.94 -8.27
CA LYS A 66 6.34 6.74 -8.68
C LYS A 66 5.42 6.03 -9.68
N ARG A 67 5.83 4.93 -10.32
CA ARG A 67 5.25 4.50 -11.61
C ARG A 67 4.43 3.21 -11.59
N GLU A 68 4.34 2.49 -10.47
CA GLU A 68 3.62 1.22 -10.46
C GLU A 68 2.13 1.42 -10.13
N ARG A 69 1.25 0.78 -10.90
CA ARG A 69 -0.20 0.73 -10.63
C ARG A 69 -0.44 -0.18 -9.42
N HIS A 70 -1.08 0.34 -8.39
CA HIS A 70 -1.29 -0.36 -7.13
C HIS A 70 -2.64 0.01 -6.52
N TRP A 71 -3.19 -0.91 -5.74
CA TRP A 71 -4.37 -0.70 -4.94
C TRP A 71 -4.02 0.10 -3.68
N VAL A 72 -4.83 1.08 -3.35
CA VAL A 72 -4.72 1.90 -2.14
C VAL A 72 -6.08 2.00 -1.49
N GLU A 73 -6.12 1.93 -0.17
CA GLU A 73 -7.34 2.20 0.61
C GLU A 73 -7.53 3.71 0.74
N GLN A 74 -8.68 4.21 0.30
CA GLN A 74 -9.11 5.59 0.46
C GLN A 74 -10.51 5.60 1.04
N GLU A 75 -10.67 6.18 2.23
CA GLU A 75 -11.99 6.29 2.90
C GLU A 75 -12.67 4.92 3.02
N GLU A 76 -11.91 3.90 3.46
CA GLU A 76 -12.37 2.51 3.61
C GLU A 76 -12.72 1.81 2.28
N ILE A 77 -12.46 2.45 1.13
CA ILE A 77 -12.69 1.89 -0.20
C ILE A 77 -11.35 1.64 -0.90
N TRP A 78 -11.16 0.42 -1.40
CA TRP A 78 -10.00 0.07 -2.20
C TRP A 78 -10.13 0.62 -3.63
N LYS A 79 -9.16 1.44 -4.04
CA LYS A 79 -9.09 2.06 -5.38
C LYS A 79 -7.75 1.77 -6.04
N VAL A 80 -7.74 1.68 -7.37
CA VAL A 80 -6.51 1.54 -8.15
C VAL A 80 -5.88 2.91 -8.35
N SER A 81 -4.69 3.10 -7.82
CA SER A 81 -3.84 4.26 -8.05
C SER A 81 -2.84 3.95 -9.17
N GLU A 82 -2.94 4.67 -10.27
CA GLU A 82 -1.91 4.66 -11.31
C GLU A 82 -0.76 5.57 -10.87
N GLY A 83 0.48 5.19 -11.15
CA GLY A 83 1.69 5.95 -10.84
C GLY A 83 1.86 7.30 -11.58
N ARG A 84 0.77 8.01 -11.85
CA ARG A 84 0.77 9.46 -12.09
C ARG A 84 0.69 10.09 -10.72
N GLY A 85 1.84 10.59 -10.25
CA GLY A 85 2.04 11.04 -8.88
C GLY A 85 0.80 11.75 -8.31
N TRP A 86 0.39 11.31 -7.13
CA TRP A 86 -0.36 12.14 -6.20
C TRP A 86 0.35 13.49 -6.12
N ARG A 87 -0.13 14.46 -6.91
CA ARG A 87 -0.20 15.83 -6.45
C ARG A 87 -1.50 15.84 -5.66
N GLN A 88 -1.37 16.21 -4.40
CA GLN A 88 -2.46 16.73 -3.60
C GLN A 88 -3.45 17.48 -4.49
N SER A 89 -4.68 16.98 -4.59
CA SER A 89 -5.82 17.87 -4.79
C SER A 89 -6.21 18.38 -3.42
N VAL A 90 -5.35 19.24 -2.84
CA VAL A 90 -5.86 20.36 -2.06
C VAL A 90 -6.16 21.40 -3.12
N LEU A 91 -7.45 21.69 -3.33
CA LEU A 91 -8.06 22.81 -4.09
C LEU A 91 -9.54 22.39 -4.24
N THR A 92 -10.54 23.04 -3.66
CA THR A 92 -10.69 24.41 -3.15
C THR A 92 -11.65 24.41 -1.98
#